data_AF-A0A1I8G2T9-F1
#
_entry.id   AF-A0A1I8G2T9-F1
#
_cell.length_a   1.000
_cell.length_b   1.000
_cell.length_c   1.000
_cell.angle_alpha   90.00
_cell.angle_beta   90.00
_cell.angle_gamma   90.00
#
_symmetry.space_group_name_H-M   'P 1'
#
loop_
_entity.id
_entity.type
_entity.pdbx_description
1 polymer ?
#
loop_
_entity_poly.entity_id
_entity_poly.type
_entity_poly.pdbx_seq_one_letter_code
_entity_poly.pdbx_strand_id
1 'polypeptide(L)'
;MRHGISVYNLYWADYTCPSFYRMLDLVRVMQFALTEGRIAVHCHAGLGRTGLAIACLLVFSRRLSPALAIAYLRLKRPGSVQSHAQVAGVREFSKRIRILLVQWPDRGLAACGHRFSYEEHLHRQRALLHGVAARKLRRLSLLVHTVCTRLLQLSLGADRRLTLEAVLAATSELAAAAAPPRLDDELKVWRDRLNSEGSYRPVLHCQDPGRLFRFLLCWLWELKAAAVTRQHISILLASPTITAGLGGLSSLTATLLRYCAVFLLRFGAGGQHAMDDLEEAVMLRLLSGLTQTGLAAWDTANGRGYPAFAKYFASFLDFTECLVERPGVGPFRAWAAPLGRLCGEPREAEEEELRAEEAREIAEKELPYGEAMALDGDAEERLGAEE
;
A
#
# COMPACT_ATOMS: atom_id res chain seq x y z
N MET A 1 -0.40 32.16 -6.16
CA MET A 1 0.35 31.71 -7.34
C MET A 1 0.50 32.89 -8.28
N ARG A 2 1.66 33.57 -8.33
CA ARG A 2 1.91 34.58 -9.37
C ARG A 2 2.28 33.81 -10.64
N HIS A 3 1.60 34.09 -11.75
CA HIS A 3 1.77 33.39 -13.05
C HIS A 3 1.39 31.90 -13.09
N GLY A 4 0.60 31.39 -12.15
CA GLY A 4 0.18 29.97 -12.15
C GLY A 4 1.28 28.97 -11.80
N ILE A 5 2.46 29.44 -11.37
CA ILE A 5 3.58 28.59 -10.95
C ILE A 5 3.63 28.54 -9.42
N SER A 6 3.75 27.33 -8.87
CA SER A 6 4.00 27.10 -7.45
C SER A 6 5.49 26.85 -7.23
N VAL A 7 6.11 27.62 -6.33
CA VAL A 7 7.55 27.55 -6.05
C VAL A 7 7.77 27.01 -4.64
N TYR A 8 8.64 25.99 -4.52
CA TYR A 8 9.03 25.38 -3.26
C TYR A 8 10.54 25.53 -3.07
N ASN A 9 10.94 26.23 -2.00
CA ASN A 9 12.35 26.48 -1.72
C ASN A 9 12.84 25.57 -0.59
N LEU A 10 13.77 24.68 -0.91
CA LEU A 10 14.51 23.88 0.09
C LEU A 10 16.00 24.24 0.03
N TYR A 11 16.57 24.56 1.19
CA TYR A 11 17.95 25.02 1.31
C TYR A 11 18.86 23.95 1.93
N TRP A 12 19.98 23.68 1.28
CA TRP A 12 21.16 22.99 1.83
C TRP A 12 22.43 23.39 1.06
N ALA A 13 23.60 23.20 1.69
CA ALA A 13 24.90 23.60 1.15
C ALA A 13 25.27 22.83 -0.12
N ASP A 14 25.97 23.48 -1.06
CA ASP A 14 26.38 22.81 -2.28
C ASP A 14 27.38 21.68 -2.03
N TYR A 15 27.45 20.70 -2.93
CA TYR A 15 28.25 19.47 -2.82
C TYR A 15 27.95 18.57 -1.62
N THR A 16 27.03 18.96 -0.72
CA THR A 16 26.57 18.18 0.45
C THR A 16 25.23 17.49 0.20
N CYS A 17 24.84 16.66 1.16
CA CYS A 17 23.54 15.97 1.21
C CYS A 17 22.73 16.45 2.42
N PRO A 18 21.42 16.75 2.25
CA PRO A 18 20.57 17.02 3.40
C PRO A 18 20.24 15.72 4.15
N SER A 19 19.61 15.84 5.32
CA SER A 19 19.15 14.66 6.06
C SER A 19 18.11 13.87 5.27
N PHE A 20 17.99 12.57 5.58
CA PHE A 20 17.00 11.68 4.94
C PHE A 20 15.58 12.26 4.96
N TYR A 21 15.13 12.78 6.11
CA TYR A 21 13.78 13.33 6.23
C TYR A 21 13.58 14.58 5.36
N ARG A 22 14.58 15.46 5.29
CA ARG A 22 14.54 16.62 4.38
C ARG A 22 14.50 16.21 2.91
N MET A 23 15.29 15.20 2.52
CA MET A 23 15.25 14.68 1.14
C MET A 23 13.91 14.01 0.85
N LEU A 24 13.36 13.25 1.79
CA LEU A 24 12.06 12.59 1.64
C LEU A 24 10.92 13.59 1.48
N ASP A 25 10.92 14.68 2.25
CA ASP A 25 9.92 15.74 2.11
C ASP A 25 10.00 16.42 0.73
N LEU A 26 11.21 16.70 0.23
CA LEU A 26 11.41 17.23 -1.13
C LEU A 26 10.88 16.27 -2.19
N VAL A 27 11.22 14.99 -2.09
CA VAL A 27 10.78 13.96 -3.02
C VAL A 27 9.26 13.81 -3.00
N ARG A 28 8.60 13.88 -1.84
CA ARG A 28 7.13 13.87 -1.76
C ARG A 28 6.50 15.08 -2.45
N VAL A 29 7.08 16.26 -2.28
CA VAL A 29 6.61 17.47 -2.98
C VAL A 29 6.76 17.32 -4.49
N MET A 30 7.90 16.81 -4.96
CA MET A 30 8.14 16.54 -6.38
C MET A 30 7.16 15.50 -6.94
N GLN A 31 6.94 14.40 -6.22
CA GLN A 31 5.98 13.36 -6.62
C GLN A 31 4.56 13.89 -6.68
N PHE A 32 4.12 14.68 -5.69
CA PHE A 32 2.80 15.31 -5.73
C PHE A 32 2.68 16.30 -6.90
N ALA A 33 3.69 17.14 -7.11
CA ALA A 33 3.64 18.12 -8.18
C ALA A 33 3.59 17.46 -9.57
N LEU A 34 4.20 16.28 -9.74
CA LEU A 34 4.07 15.47 -10.96
C LEU A 34 2.64 14.98 -11.22
N THR A 35 1.80 14.80 -10.19
CA THR A 35 0.38 14.44 -10.41
C THR A 35 -0.48 15.63 -10.82
N GLU A 36 0.02 16.85 -10.62
CA GLU A 36 -0.67 18.10 -10.97
C GLU A 36 -0.15 18.72 -12.27
N GLY A 37 0.97 18.24 -12.80
CA GLY A 37 1.57 18.72 -14.05
C GLY A 37 3.08 18.49 -14.12
N ARG A 38 3.79 19.39 -14.82
CA ARG A 38 5.25 19.30 -14.99
C ARG A 38 5.98 20.03 -13.86
N ILE A 39 7.17 19.55 -13.53
CA ILE A 39 8.03 20.15 -12.51
C ILE A 39 9.36 20.62 -13.13
N ALA A 40 9.90 21.69 -12.60
CA ALA A 40 11.27 22.14 -12.88
C ALA A 40 12.07 22.14 -11.58
N VAL A 41 13.24 21.50 -11.59
CA VAL A 41 14.14 21.41 -10.43
C VAL A 41 15.46 22.07 -10.79
N HIS A 42 15.91 23.04 -10.01
CA HIS A 42 17.16 23.74 -10.28
C HIS A 42 17.96 24.02 -9.00
N CYS A 43 19.25 24.25 -9.18
CA CYS A 43 20.12 24.88 -8.20
C CYS A 43 20.83 26.05 -8.88
N HIS A 44 22.08 26.34 -8.56
CA HIS A 44 22.84 27.36 -9.29
C HIS A 44 23.28 26.85 -10.68
N ALA A 45 24.01 25.74 -10.76
CA ALA A 45 24.48 25.14 -12.02
C ALA A 45 23.55 24.03 -12.57
N GLY A 46 22.62 23.54 -11.76
CA GLY A 46 21.66 22.50 -12.17
C GLY A 46 22.24 21.08 -12.32
N LEU A 47 23.37 20.75 -11.67
CA LEU A 47 24.03 19.45 -11.79
C LEU A 47 24.11 18.67 -10.45
N GLY A 48 24.66 19.28 -9.40
CA GLY A 48 24.87 18.64 -8.10
C GLY A 48 23.57 18.44 -7.31
N ARG A 49 23.07 19.49 -6.66
CA ARG A 49 21.84 19.46 -5.85
C ARG A 49 20.61 19.04 -6.65
N THR A 50 20.46 19.58 -7.86
CA THR A 50 19.41 19.18 -8.81
C THR A 50 19.49 17.69 -9.12
N GLY A 51 20.68 17.19 -9.46
CA GLY A 51 20.83 15.80 -9.80
C GLY A 51 20.61 14.85 -8.62
N LEU A 52 21.07 15.23 -7.43
CA LEU A 52 20.80 14.50 -6.19
C LEU A 52 19.29 14.37 -5.93
N ALA A 53 18.54 15.47 -6.03
CA ALA A 53 17.09 15.46 -5.80
C ALA A 53 16.34 14.59 -6.83
N ILE A 54 16.69 14.71 -8.12
CA ILE A 54 16.07 13.91 -9.19
C ILE A 54 16.43 12.43 -9.05
N ALA A 55 17.68 12.09 -8.72
CA ALA A 55 18.08 10.71 -8.48
C ALA A 55 17.30 10.07 -7.32
N CYS A 56 17.14 10.79 -6.20
CA CYS A 56 16.32 10.34 -5.08
C CYS A 56 14.83 10.21 -5.45
N LEU A 57 14.31 11.09 -6.30
CA LEU A 57 12.94 10.95 -6.84
C LEU A 57 12.80 9.67 -7.68
N LEU A 58 13.76 9.35 -8.55
CA LEU A 58 13.74 8.13 -9.37
C LEU A 58 13.80 6.87 -8.50
N VAL A 59 14.62 6.87 -7.44
CA VAL A 59 14.66 5.79 -6.45
C VAL A 59 13.30 5.64 -5.74
N PHE A 60 12.66 6.75 -5.38
CA PHE A 60 11.38 6.72 -4.67
C PHE A 60 10.20 6.29 -5.55
N SER A 61 10.07 6.90 -6.73
CA SER A 61 8.91 6.77 -7.61
C SER A 61 8.98 5.55 -8.52
N ARG A 62 10.15 5.28 -9.09
CA ARG A 62 10.39 4.18 -10.04
C ARG A 62 11.14 3.01 -9.43
N ARG A 63 11.53 3.10 -8.16
CA ARG A 63 12.19 2.03 -7.40
C ARG A 63 13.48 1.53 -8.05
N LEU A 64 14.13 2.40 -8.83
CA LEU A 64 15.43 2.13 -9.43
C LEU A 64 16.50 1.96 -8.35
N SER A 65 17.51 1.14 -8.65
CA SER A 65 18.72 1.12 -7.83
C SER A 65 19.43 2.48 -7.88
N PRO A 66 20.20 2.88 -6.85
CA PRO A 66 20.97 4.11 -6.87
C PRO A 66 21.85 4.26 -8.11
N ALA A 67 22.50 3.16 -8.54
CA ALA A 67 23.36 3.14 -9.70
C ALA A 67 22.57 3.44 -10.98
N LEU A 68 21.44 2.74 -11.19
CA LEU A 68 20.58 2.95 -12.35
C LEU A 68 19.96 4.35 -12.36
N ALA A 69 19.53 4.88 -11.22
CA ALA A 69 18.98 6.23 -11.12
C ALA A 69 20.03 7.30 -11.52
N ILE A 70 21.28 7.15 -11.07
CA ILE A 70 22.37 8.07 -11.41
C ILE A 70 22.76 7.92 -12.88
N ALA A 71 22.88 6.69 -13.38
CA ALA A 71 23.22 6.40 -14.77
C ALA A 71 22.16 6.98 -15.73
N TYR A 72 20.88 6.69 -15.46
CA TYR A 72 19.75 7.24 -16.21
C TYR A 72 19.79 8.77 -16.24
N LEU A 73 20.03 9.41 -15.09
CA LEU A 73 20.10 10.86 -15.03
C LEU A 73 21.30 11.42 -15.81
N ARG A 74 22.47 10.78 -15.76
CA ARG A 74 23.66 11.20 -16.50
C ARG A 74 23.52 10.99 -18.00
N LEU A 75 22.77 9.99 -18.43
CA LEU A 75 22.41 9.78 -19.84
C LEU A 75 21.55 10.93 -20.37
N LYS A 76 20.59 11.44 -19.57
CA LYS A 76 19.73 12.57 -19.95
C LYS A 76 20.41 13.92 -19.75
N ARG A 77 21.26 14.06 -18.73
CA ARG A 77 21.95 15.30 -18.35
C ARG A 77 23.37 14.99 -17.86
N PRO A 78 24.36 14.97 -18.77
CA PRO A 78 25.75 14.67 -18.45
C PRO A 78 26.30 15.52 -17.30
N GLY A 79 27.11 14.92 -16.44
CA GLY A 79 27.73 15.58 -15.28
C GLY A 79 26.82 15.73 -14.05
N SER A 80 25.61 15.19 -14.06
CA SER A 80 24.69 15.23 -12.90
C SER A 80 25.17 14.32 -11.76
N VAL A 81 24.89 14.71 -10.49
CA VAL A 81 25.43 14.06 -9.27
C VAL A 81 26.96 14.15 -9.26
N GLN A 82 27.47 15.30 -8.79
CA GLN A 82 28.84 15.77 -9.06
C GLN A 82 29.89 15.29 -8.03
N SER A 83 29.49 15.00 -6.80
CA SER A 83 30.43 14.61 -5.74
C SER A 83 30.20 13.19 -5.25
N HIS A 84 31.26 12.58 -4.70
CA HIS A 84 31.18 11.29 -4.01
C HIS A 84 30.16 11.33 -2.87
N ALA A 85 30.08 12.44 -2.13
CA ALA A 85 29.11 12.66 -1.07
C ALA A 85 27.65 12.58 -1.59
N GLN A 86 27.38 13.10 -2.79
CA GLN A 86 26.05 13.02 -3.42
C GLN A 86 25.71 11.60 -3.86
N VAL A 87 26.67 10.87 -4.45
CA VAL A 87 26.49 9.45 -4.81
C VAL A 87 26.19 8.63 -3.54
N ALA A 88 26.95 8.84 -2.47
CA ALA A 88 26.70 8.21 -1.17
C ALA A 88 25.33 8.60 -0.60
N GLY A 89 24.91 9.86 -0.77
CA GLY A 89 23.59 10.36 -0.38
C GLY A 89 22.44 9.62 -1.07
N VAL A 90 22.53 9.36 -2.38
CA VAL A 90 21.51 8.56 -3.11
C VAL A 90 21.47 7.13 -2.58
N ARG A 91 22.64 6.52 -2.33
CA ARG A 91 22.73 5.15 -1.77
C ARG A 91 22.11 5.07 -0.37
N GLU A 92 22.41 6.03 0.49
CA GLU A 92 21.86 6.08 1.85
C GLU A 92 20.36 6.35 1.86
N PHE A 93 19.89 7.25 0.99
CA PHE A 93 18.46 7.48 0.79
C PHE A 93 17.77 6.18 0.36
N SER A 94 18.32 5.46 -0.62
CA SER A 94 17.80 4.16 -1.09
C SER A 94 17.70 3.12 0.03
N LYS A 95 18.76 2.92 0.82
CA LYS A 95 18.76 1.95 1.93
C LYS A 95 17.60 2.20 2.89
N ARG A 96 17.36 3.46 3.25
CA ARG A 96 16.32 3.84 4.21
C ARG A 96 14.92 3.82 3.60
N ILE A 97 14.76 4.30 2.36
CA ILE A 97 13.45 4.37 1.72
C ILE A 97 12.92 2.98 1.32
N ARG A 98 13.80 2.04 0.95
CA ARG A 98 13.40 0.66 0.58
C ARG A 98 12.60 -0.03 1.69
N ILE A 99 12.98 0.17 2.96
CA ILE A 99 12.24 -0.37 4.12
C ILE A 99 10.80 0.16 4.17
N LEU A 100 10.62 1.44 3.82
CA LEU A 100 9.29 2.08 3.82
C LEU A 100 8.46 1.65 2.62
N LEU A 101 9.11 1.38 1.48
CA LEU A 101 8.51 1.01 0.20
C LEU A 101 7.95 -0.42 0.14
N VAL A 102 8.34 -1.30 1.07
CA VAL A 102 7.75 -2.63 1.23
C VAL A 102 6.34 -2.49 1.80
N GLN A 103 5.34 -2.89 1.01
CA GLN A 103 3.92 -2.80 1.36
C GLN A 103 3.30 -4.16 1.71
N TRP A 104 3.95 -5.26 1.30
CA TRP A 104 3.54 -6.61 1.62
C TRP A 104 4.59 -7.32 2.48
N PRO A 105 4.22 -7.88 3.65
CA PRO A 105 5.16 -8.54 4.53
C PRO A 105 5.56 -9.90 3.95
N ASP A 106 6.83 -10.28 4.00
CA ASP A 106 7.26 -11.63 3.64
C ASP A 106 8.03 -12.23 4.82
N ARG A 107 7.46 -13.26 5.44
CA ARG A 107 8.04 -13.89 6.62
C ARG A 107 9.27 -14.74 6.31
N GLY A 108 9.40 -15.22 5.07
CA GLY A 108 10.50 -16.06 4.58
C GLY A 108 11.72 -15.24 4.16
N LEU A 109 11.54 -13.96 3.84
CA LEU A 109 12.64 -13.05 3.55
C LEU A 109 13.28 -12.52 4.85
N ALA A 110 14.57 -12.79 5.02
CA ALA A 110 15.40 -12.16 6.07
C ALA A 110 15.71 -10.68 5.78
N ALA A 111 15.37 -10.19 4.58
CA ALA A 111 15.61 -8.83 4.15
C ALA A 111 14.90 -7.80 5.05
N CYS A 112 15.60 -6.70 5.34
CA CYS A 112 15.06 -5.63 6.17
C CYS A 112 13.76 -5.04 5.59
N GLY A 113 12.79 -4.78 6.45
CA GLY A 113 11.50 -4.20 6.06
C GLY A 113 10.38 -5.19 5.74
N HIS A 114 10.65 -6.49 5.53
CA HIS A 114 9.60 -7.47 5.21
C HIS A 114 8.77 -7.95 6.41
N ARG A 115 9.20 -7.69 7.65
CA ARG A 115 8.42 -8.00 8.86
C ARG A 115 7.85 -6.73 9.46
N PHE A 116 6.52 -6.62 9.47
CA PHE A 116 5.83 -5.49 10.09
C PHE A 116 4.40 -5.81 10.55
N SER A 117 3.95 -5.14 11.61
CA SER A 117 2.55 -5.13 12.06
C SER A 117 1.71 -4.15 11.23
N TYR A 118 0.38 -4.22 11.38
CA TYR A 118 -0.53 -3.26 10.73
C TYR A 118 -0.22 -1.80 11.11
N GLU A 119 0.13 -1.56 12.38
CA GLU A 119 0.48 -0.22 12.86
C GLU A 119 1.83 0.26 12.30
N GLU A 120 2.84 -0.61 12.26
CA GLU A 120 4.13 -0.32 11.62
C GLU A 120 3.93 -0.01 10.12
N HIS A 121 3.06 -0.75 9.42
CA HIS A 121 2.66 -0.47 8.03
C HIS A 121 2.07 0.93 7.88
N LEU A 122 1.12 1.33 8.73
CA LEU A 122 0.52 2.66 8.64
C LEU A 122 1.51 3.78 8.95
N HIS A 123 2.47 3.56 9.84
CA HIS A 123 3.55 4.52 10.07
C HIS A 123 4.43 4.69 8.83
N ARG A 124 4.77 3.58 8.15
CA ARG A 124 5.52 3.62 6.88
C ARG A 124 4.71 4.28 5.76
N GLN A 125 3.44 3.93 5.62
CA GLN A 125 2.54 4.50 4.62
C GLN A 125 2.39 6.01 4.77
N ARG A 126 2.29 6.54 6.00
CA ARG A 126 2.28 7.99 6.24
C ARG A 126 3.53 8.67 5.72
N ALA A 127 4.66 7.95 5.67
CA ALA A 127 5.90 8.45 5.13
C ALA A 127 5.98 8.35 3.59
N LEU A 128 5.02 7.69 2.92
CA LEU A 128 4.98 7.55 1.47
C LEU A 128 3.87 8.38 0.84
N LEU A 129 2.66 8.34 1.42
CA LEU A 129 1.51 9.03 0.87
C LEU A 129 1.65 10.55 1.03
N HIS A 130 1.11 11.27 0.05
CA HIS A 130 0.98 12.72 0.04
C HIS A 130 -0.41 13.15 -0.49
N GLY A 131 -0.69 14.45 -0.55
CA GLY A 131 -1.89 15.00 -1.19
C GLY A 131 -3.22 14.53 -0.59
N VAL A 132 -4.15 14.14 -1.45
CA VAL A 132 -5.49 13.65 -1.06
C VAL A 132 -5.40 12.30 -0.35
N ALA A 133 -4.56 11.39 -0.85
CA ALA A 133 -4.39 10.05 -0.29
C ALA A 133 -3.90 10.10 1.16
N ALA A 134 -2.87 10.90 1.47
CA ALA A 134 -2.38 11.07 2.84
C ALA A 134 -3.45 11.57 3.82
N ARG A 135 -4.33 12.47 3.36
CA ARG A 135 -5.42 13.02 4.19
C ARG A 135 -6.51 12.00 4.44
N LYS A 136 -6.98 11.32 3.39
CA LYS A 136 -8.08 10.34 3.48
C LYS A 136 -7.65 9.05 4.18
N LEU A 137 -6.42 8.60 3.97
CA LEU A 137 -5.90 7.30 4.43
C LEU A 137 -4.91 7.44 5.59
N ARG A 138 -5.01 8.53 6.37
CA ARG A 138 -4.14 8.78 7.52
C ARG A 138 -4.11 7.65 8.55
N ARG A 139 -5.20 6.89 8.65
CA ARG A 139 -5.42 5.82 9.64
C ARG A 139 -5.92 4.51 9.03
N LEU A 140 -5.83 4.36 7.70
CA LEU A 140 -6.31 3.19 6.99
C LEU A 140 -5.29 2.78 5.92
N SER A 141 -5.05 1.48 5.78
CA SER A 141 -4.12 0.97 4.77
C SER A 141 -4.67 1.25 3.37
N LEU A 142 -3.83 1.77 2.48
CA LEU A 142 -4.17 1.91 1.07
C LEU A 142 -4.53 0.56 0.46
N LEU A 143 -3.82 -0.52 0.80
CA LEU A 143 -4.14 -1.87 0.34
C LEU A 143 -5.55 -2.30 0.77
N VAL A 144 -5.87 -2.16 2.07
CA VAL A 144 -7.20 -2.50 2.59
C VAL A 144 -8.26 -1.66 1.89
N HIS A 145 -8.01 -0.35 1.73
CA HIS A 145 -8.95 0.53 1.06
C HIS A 145 -9.18 0.15 -0.41
N THR A 146 -8.11 -0.06 -1.18
CA THR A 146 -8.14 -0.37 -2.60
C THR A 146 -8.84 -1.71 -2.86
N VAL A 147 -8.48 -2.76 -2.12
CA VAL A 147 -9.11 -4.09 -2.30
C VAL A 147 -10.60 -4.05 -1.94
N CYS A 148 -10.97 -3.48 -0.79
CA CYS A 148 -12.38 -3.36 -0.39
C CYS A 148 -13.18 -2.50 -1.39
N THR A 149 -12.60 -1.42 -1.91
CA THR A 149 -13.28 -0.58 -2.91
C THR A 149 -13.48 -1.31 -4.22
N ARG A 150 -12.48 -2.05 -4.69
CA ARG A 150 -12.64 -2.86 -5.90
C ARG A 150 -13.69 -3.94 -5.72
N LEU A 151 -13.72 -4.62 -4.57
CA LEU A 151 -14.76 -5.60 -4.24
C LEU A 151 -16.16 -5.00 -4.27
N LEU A 152 -16.37 -3.82 -3.68
CA LEU A 152 -17.66 -3.13 -3.75
C LEU A 152 -18.02 -2.71 -5.18
N GLN A 153 -17.05 -2.31 -6.01
CA GLN A 153 -17.32 -1.98 -7.42
C GLN A 153 -17.83 -3.20 -8.21
N LEU A 154 -17.26 -4.38 -7.95
CA LEU A 154 -17.71 -5.63 -8.58
C LEU A 154 -19.10 -6.04 -8.07
N SER A 155 -19.40 -5.81 -6.80
CA SER A 155 -20.71 -6.18 -6.22
C SER A 155 -21.87 -5.28 -6.68
N LEU A 156 -21.60 -4.06 -7.19
CA LEU A 156 -22.65 -3.12 -7.62
C LEU A 156 -23.37 -3.51 -8.93
N GLY A 157 -22.86 -4.49 -9.68
CA GLY A 157 -23.46 -4.92 -10.95
C GLY A 157 -23.55 -6.44 -11.14
N ALA A 158 -23.13 -7.22 -10.15
CA ALA A 158 -23.15 -8.67 -10.18
C ALA A 158 -24.26 -9.24 -9.29
N ASP A 159 -24.62 -10.50 -9.52
CA ASP A 159 -25.46 -11.23 -8.56
C ASP A 159 -24.71 -11.32 -7.23
N ARG A 160 -25.32 -10.75 -6.19
CA ARG A 160 -24.78 -10.71 -4.83
C ARG A 160 -24.43 -12.12 -4.33
N ARG A 161 -25.33 -13.08 -4.51
CA ARG A 161 -25.16 -14.44 -4.00
C ARG A 161 -23.97 -15.12 -4.67
N LEU A 162 -23.87 -15.00 -6.00
CA LEU A 162 -22.72 -15.54 -6.74
C LEU A 162 -21.40 -14.89 -6.30
N THR A 163 -21.42 -13.59 -6.00
CA THR A 163 -20.26 -12.86 -5.50
C THR A 163 -19.80 -13.38 -4.14
N LEU A 164 -20.73 -13.59 -3.20
CA LEU A 164 -20.45 -14.16 -1.88
C LEU A 164 -19.95 -15.61 -2.01
N GLU A 165 -20.62 -16.44 -2.80
CA GLU A 165 -20.22 -17.84 -3.05
C GLU A 165 -18.81 -17.93 -3.65
N ALA A 166 -18.47 -17.06 -4.62
CA ALA A 166 -17.12 -16.99 -5.17
C ALA A 166 -16.07 -16.64 -4.12
N VAL A 167 -16.37 -15.69 -3.22
CA VAL A 167 -15.49 -15.34 -2.09
C VAL A 167 -15.31 -16.52 -1.14
N LEU A 168 -16.40 -17.19 -0.78
CA LEU A 168 -16.36 -18.33 0.14
C LEU A 168 -15.60 -19.52 -0.44
N ALA A 169 -15.78 -19.80 -1.74
CA ALA A 169 -15.09 -20.85 -2.47
C ALA A 169 -13.58 -20.59 -2.53
N ALA A 170 -13.18 -19.36 -2.90
CA ALA A 170 -11.77 -18.95 -2.98
C ALA A 170 -11.03 -18.98 -1.63
N THR A 171 -11.76 -19.08 -0.52
CA THR A 171 -11.21 -19.05 0.85
C THR A 171 -11.65 -20.26 1.69
N SER A 172 -12.06 -21.34 1.02
CA SER A 172 -12.51 -22.59 1.66
C SER A 172 -11.46 -23.26 2.55
N GLU A 173 -10.16 -23.11 2.22
CA GLU A 173 -9.03 -23.59 3.04
C GLU A 173 -9.10 -23.11 4.50
N LEU A 174 -9.60 -21.89 4.71
CA LEU A 174 -9.69 -21.27 6.03
C LEU A 174 -10.80 -21.88 6.89
N ALA A 175 -11.79 -22.51 6.26
CA ALA A 175 -12.88 -23.23 6.92
C ALA A 175 -12.46 -24.67 7.27
N ALA A 176 -11.69 -25.33 6.42
CA ALA A 176 -11.37 -26.76 6.54
C ALA A 176 -10.22 -27.06 7.53
N ALA A 177 -9.21 -26.20 7.59
CA ALA A 177 -8.09 -26.34 8.51
C ALA A 177 -7.82 -24.97 9.13
N ALA A 178 -7.35 -24.90 10.38
CA ALA A 178 -6.94 -23.63 11.01
C ALA A 178 -5.67 -23.03 10.35
N ALA A 179 -5.59 -23.01 9.02
CA ALA A 179 -4.46 -22.62 8.22
C ALA A 179 -4.72 -21.29 7.50
N PRO A 180 -3.70 -20.42 7.35
CA PRO A 180 -3.80 -19.22 6.53
C PRO A 180 -4.13 -19.58 5.07
N PRO A 181 -4.90 -18.73 4.36
CA PRO A 181 -5.02 -18.86 2.91
C PRO A 181 -3.65 -18.67 2.27
N ARG A 182 -3.30 -19.53 1.30
CA ARG A 182 -2.01 -19.46 0.61
C ARG A 182 -2.08 -18.59 -0.64
N LEU A 183 -1.00 -17.86 -0.93
CA LEU A 183 -0.85 -17.21 -2.23
C LEU A 183 -0.61 -18.27 -3.31
N ASP A 184 -1.45 -18.29 -4.33
CA ASP A 184 -1.16 -18.97 -5.59
C ASP A 184 -0.11 -18.18 -6.39
N ASP A 185 0.34 -18.74 -7.51
CA ASP A 185 1.42 -18.13 -8.30
C ASP A 185 1.01 -16.78 -8.90
N GLU A 186 -0.27 -16.58 -9.22
CA GLU A 186 -0.78 -15.31 -9.73
C GLU A 186 -0.76 -14.22 -8.63
N LEU A 187 -1.23 -14.54 -7.43
CA LEU A 187 -1.23 -13.61 -6.29
C LEU A 187 0.19 -13.33 -5.78
N LYS A 188 1.15 -14.26 -5.93
CA LYS A 188 2.57 -13.98 -5.68
C LYS A 188 3.09 -12.90 -6.64
N VAL A 189 2.73 -12.95 -7.92
CA VAL A 189 3.09 -11.90 -8.88
C VAL A 189 2.51 -10.55 -8.44
N TRP A 190 1.27 -10.50 -7.95
CA TRP A 190 0.66 -9.26 -7.47
C TRP A 190 1.42 -8.69 -6.26
N ARG A 191 1.73 -9.53 -5.28
CA ARG A 191 2.57 -9.18 -4.13
C ARG A 191 3.91 -8.61 -4.58
N ASP A 192 4.58 -9.31 -5.50
CA ASP A 192 5.92 -8.96 -5.93
C ASP A 192 5.91 -7.61 -6.62
N ARG A 193 4.95 -7.36 -7.52
CA ARG A 193 4.73 -6.05 -8.17
C ARG A 193 4.38 -4.94 -7.17
N LEU A 194 3.59 -5.24 -6.15
CA LEU A 194 3.26 -4.26 -5.11
C LEU A 194 4.52 -3.80 -4.34
N ASN A 195 5.47 -4.70 -4.10
CA ASN A 195 6.73 -4.38 -3.42
C ASN A 195 7.77 -3.77 -4.37
N SER A 196 7.91 -4.32 -5.58
CA SER A 196 8.95 -3.95 -6.56
C SER A 196 8.60 -2.71 -7.37
N GLU A 197 7.33 -2.47 -7.68
CA GLU A 197 6.82 -1.36 -8.49
C GLU A 197 5.94 -0.41 -7.66
N GLY A 198 5.31 -0.88 -6.58
CA GLY A 198 4.28 -0.11 -5.88
C GLY A 198 2.94 -0.11 -6.60
N SER A 199 2.79 -0.97 -7.61
CA SER A 199 1.65 -0.99 -8.50
C SER A 199 0.45 -1.69 -7.87
N TYR A 200 -0.71 -1.03 -7.94
CA TYR A 200 -2.00 -1.63 -7.59
C TYR A 200 -2.78 -2.11 -8.82
N ARG A 201 -2.21 -2.00 -10.03
CA ARG A 201 -2.87 -2.37 -11.30
C ARG A 201 -3.52 -3.77 -11.27
N PRO A 202 -2.85 -4.84 -10.80
CA PRO A 202 -3.48 -6.15 -10.76
C PRO A 202 -4.75 -6.18 -9.92
N VAL A 203 -4.74 -5.48 -8.78
CA VAL A 203 -5.92 -5.34 -7.89
C VAL A 203 -7.01 -4.53 -8.59
N LEU A 204 -6.67 -3.39 -9.21
CA LEU A 204 -7.64 -2.49 -9.83
C LEU A 204 -8.34 -3.10 -11.05
N HIS A 205 -7.64 -3.94 -11.82
CA HIS A 205 -8.20 -4.57 -13.03
C HIS A 205 -8.80 -5.97 -12.77
N CYS A 206 -8.61 -6.54 -11.57
CA CYS A 206 -9.19 -7.84 -11.25
C CYS A 206 -10.72 -7.82 -11.35
N GLN A 207 -11.29 -8.86 -11.96
CA GLN A 207 -12.74 -9.06 -12.10
C GLN A 207 -13.28 -10.17 -11.17
N ASP A 208 -12.39 -10.87 -10.47
CA ASP A 208 -12.72 -11.99 -9.59
C ASP A 208 -12.77 -11.53 -8.12
N PRO A 209 -13.95 -11.45 -7.50
CA PRO A 209 -14.09 -11.03 -6.11
C PRO A 209 -13.44 -12.02 -5.15
N GLY A 210 -13.41 -13.32 -5.48
CA GLY A 210 -12.77 -14.34 -4.66
C GLY A 210 -11.27 -14.14 -4.57
N ARG A 211 -10.60 -13.86 -5.70
CA ARG A 211 -9.16 -13.53 -5.71
C ARG A 211 -8.84 -12.27 -4.90
N LEU A 212 -9.62 -11.21 -5.07
CA LEU A 212 -9.42 -9.95 -4.32
C LEU A 212 -9.54 -10.18 -2.82
N PHE A 213 -10.57 -10.89 -2.39
CA PHE A 213 -10.77 -11.17 -0.98
C PHE A 213 -9.68 -12.10 -0.42
N ARG A 214 -9.29 -13.13 -1.17
CA ARG A 214 -8.15 -14.01 -0.83
C ARG A 214 -6.86 -13.21 -0.67
N PHE A 215 -6.57 -12.29 -1.59
CA PHE A 215 -5.39 -11.40 -1.52
C PHE A 215 -5.40 -10.55 -0.24
N LEU A 216 -6.53 -9.95 0.13
CA LEU A 216 -6.67 -9.21 1.39
C LEU A 216 -6.40 -10.10 2.61
N LEU A 217 -6.96 -11.31 2.64
CA LEU A 217 -6.77 -12.23 3.76
C LEU A 217 -5.31 -12.69 3.87
N CYS A 218 -4.66 -13.07 2.77
CA CYS A 218 -3.24 -13.44 2.77
C CYS A 218 -2.39 -12.31 3.35
N TRP A 219 -2.62 -11.06 2.93
CA TRP A 219 -1.89 -9.91 3.48
C TRP A 219 -2.07 -9.78 4.99
N LEU A 220 -3.31 -9.85 5.49
CA LEU A 220 -3.62 -9.75 6.92
C LEU A 220 -2.95 -10.89 7.72
N TRP A 221 -2.92 -12.10 7.18
CA TRP A 221 -2.29 -13.26 7.80
C TRP A 221 -0.76 -13.18 7.82
N GLU A 222 -0.14 -12.58 6.81
CA GLU A 222 1.32 -12.47 6.72
C GLU A 222 1.91 -11.36 7.60
N LEU A 223 1.10 -10.38 8.07
CA LEU A 223 1.53 -9.36 9.03
C LEU A 223 2.25 -9.98 10.23
N LYS A 224 3.27 -9.30 10.77
CA LYS A 224 4.07 -9.74 11.94
C LYS A 224 3.22 -10.10 13.17
N ALA A 225 2.08 -9.44 13.33
CA ALA A 225 1.12 -9.69 14.38
C ALA A 225 -0.30 -9.36 13.88
N ALA A 226 -1.31 -9.97 14.49
CA ALA A 226 -2.70 -9.72 14.20
C ALA A 226 -3.05 -8.22 14.30
N ALA A 227 -3.79 -7.71 13.31
CA ALA A 227 -4.29 -6.34 13.31
C ALA A 227 -5.27 -6.11 14.49
N VAL A 228 -5.99 -7.16 14.87
CA VAL A 228 -6.87 -7.21 16.05
C VAL A 228 -6.35 -8.30 16.98
N THR A 229 -5.65 -7.89 18.04
CA THR A 229 -5.06 -8.80 19.03
C THR A 229 -6.09 -9.29 20.05
N ARG A 230 -5.75 -10.32 20.82
CA ARG A 230 -6.58 -10.78 21.95
C ARG A 230 -6.85 -9.69 22.98
N GLN A 231 -5.87 -8.79 23.21
CA GLN A 231 -6.05 -7.66 24.11
C GLN A 231 -7.12 -6.68 23.58
N HIS A 232 -7.12 -6.39 22.27
CA HIS A 232 -8.18 -5.58 21.66
C HIS A 232 -9.56 -6.23 21.85
N ILE A 233 -9.66 -7.56 21.64
CA ILE A 233 -10.91 -8.30 21.85
C ILE A 233 -11.37 -8.20 23.31
N SER A 234 -10.48 -8.41 24.28
CA SER A 234 -10.82 -8.29 25.70
C SER A 234 -11.35 -6.90 26.06
N ILE A 235 -10.75 -5.83 25.50
CA ILE A 235 -11.23 -4.45 25.71
C ILE A 235 -12.64 -4.27 25.14
N LEU A 236 -12.88 -4.76 23.92
CA LEU A 236 -14.18 -4.65 23.27
C LEU A 236 -15.28 -5.39 24.06
N LEU A 237 -14.99 -6.63 24.50
CA LEU A 237 -15.95 -7.47 25.21
C LEU A 237 -16.20 -7.02 26.66
N ALA A 238 -15.22 -6.39 27.30
CA ALA A 238 -15.38 -5.85 28.66
C ALA A 238 -16.12 -4.50 28.68
N SER A 239 -16.27 -3.84 27.54
CA SER A 239 -16.86 -2.51 27.46
C SER A 239 -18.39 -2.55 27.48
N PRO A 240 -19.06 -1.62 28.20
CA PRO A 240 -20.52 -1.64 28.34
C PRO A 240 -21.27 -1.26 27.06
N THR A 241 -20.60 -0.57 26.13
CA THR A 241 -21.18 -0.17 24.84
C THR A 241 -20.15 -0.30 23.72
N ILE A 242 -20.63 -0.42 22.48
CA ILE A 242 -19.77 -0.45 21.29
C ILE A 242 -18.91 0.81 21.18
N THR A 243 -19.50 1.98 21.44
CA THR A 243 -18.77 3.27 21.39
C THR A 243 -17.65 3.31 22.43
N ALA A 244 -17.90 2.85 23.66
CA ALA A 244 -16.89 2.77 24.71
C ALA A 244 -15.78 1.77 24.33
N GLY A 245 -16.14 0.60 23.79
CA GLY A 245 -15.19 -0.40 23.32
C GLY A 245 -14.25 0.14 22.24
N LEU A 246 -14.81 0.76 21.20
CA LEU A 246 -14.01 1.38 20.14
C LEU A 246 -13.17 2.57 20.66
N GLY A 247 -13.66 3.28 21.69
CA GLY A 247 -12.92 4.34 22.36
C GLY A 247 -11.73 3.85 23.19
N GLY A 248 -11.78 2.60 23.67
CA GLY A 248 -10.69 1.94 24.39
C GLY A 248 -9.56 1.38 23.50
N LEU A 249 -9.74 1.40 22.18
CA LEU A 249 -8.74 0.93 21.22
C LEU A 249 -7.84 2.05 20.70
N SER A 250 -6.70 1.67 20.13
CA SER A 250 -5.90 2.61 19.35
C SER A 250 -6.73 3.16 18.19
N SER A 251 -6.49 4.42 17.84
CA SER A 251 -7.26 5.06 16.78
C SER A 251 -7.10 4.43 15.40
N LEU A 252 -6.02 3.68 15.18
CA LEU A 252 -5.77 2.92 13.97
C LEU A 252 -6.65 1.66 13.92
N THR A 253 -6.66 0.89 15.00
CA THR A 253 -7.46 -0.34 15.12
C THR A 253 -8.96 -0.01 15.08
N ALA A 254 -9.40 1.01 15.80
CA ALA A 254 -10.79 1.45 15.78
C ALA A 254 -11.24 1.91 14.38
N THR A 255 -10.37 2.60 13.63
CA THR A 255 -10.67 3.01 12.26
C THR A 255 -10.76 1.81 11.32
N LEU A 256 -9.85 0.84 11.45
CA LEU A 256 -9.88 -0.40 10.67
C LEU A 256 -11.18 -1.19 10.91
N LEU A 257 -11.56 -1.40 12.18
CA LEU A 257 -12.79 -2.13 12.52
C LEU A 257 -14.04 -1.42 11.98
N ARG A 258 -14.15 -0.10 12.15
CA ARG A 258 -15.26 0.69 11.57
C ARG A 258 -15.30 0.58 10.05
N TYR A 259 -14.14 0.62 9.40
CA TYR A 259 -14.07 0.49 7.95
C TYR A 259 -14.50 -0.90 7.48
N CYS A 260 -14.03 -1.97 8.14
CA CYS A 260 -14.44 -3.34 7.84
C CYS A 260 -15.94 -3.56 8.07
N ALA A 261 -16.53 -2.97 9.11
CA ALA A 261 -17.98 -3.04 9.37
C ALA A 261 -18.79 -2.39 8.24
N VAL A 262 -18.43 -1.16 7.84
CA VAL A 262 -19.08 -0.49 6.71
C VAL A 262 -18.88 -1.27 5.41
N PHE A 263 -17.69 -1.83 5.18
CA PHE A 263 -17.43 -2.67 4.01
C PHE A 263 -18.35 -3.90 3.98
N LEU A 264 -18.45 -4.66 5.08
CA LEU A 264 -19.28 -5.86 5.14
C LEU A 264 -20.76 -5.55 4.95
N LEU A 265 -21.29 -4.49 5.60
CA LEU A 265 -22.66 -4.04 5.38
C LEU A 265 -22.95 -3.77 3.90
N ARG A 266 -22.01 -3.13 3.20
CA ARG A 266 -22.19 -2.77 1.78
C ARG A 266 -21.95 -3.93 0.83
N PHE A 267 -21.06 -4.84 1.20
CA PHE A 267 -20.75 -6.02 0.41
C PHE A 267 -21.86 -7.08 0.51
N GLY A 268 -22.48 -7.19 1.70
CA GLY A 268 -23.64 -8.04 1.96
C GLY A 268 -24.99 -7.42 1.60
N ALA A 269 -25.15 -6.10 1.57
CA ALA A 269 -26.47 -5.47 1.37
C ALA A 269 -27.28 -6.02 0.19
N GLY A 270 -28.27 -6.85 0.53
CA GLY A 270 -29.39 -7.26 -0.31
C GLY A 270 -30.66 -7.21 0.52
N GLY A 271 -31.19 -6.00 0.70
CA GLY A 271 -32.46 -5.77 1.39
C GLY A 271 -32.38 -5.71 2.92
N GLN A 272 -33.41 -5.11 3.51
CA GLN A 272 -33.57 -4.79 4.93
C GLN A 272 -33.79 -6.05 5.80
N HIS A 273 -32.80 -6.91 6.01
CA HIS A 273 -32.91 -8.05 6.92
C HIS A 273 -31.58 -8.41 7.60
N ALA A 274 -31.69 -9.19 8.68
CA ALA A 274 -30.55 -9.74 9.42
C ALA A 274 -29.61 -10.54 8.49
N MET A 275 -28.32 -10.55 8.86
CA MET A 275 -27.25 -11.16 8.08
C MET A 275 -27.53 -12.63 7.74
N ASP A 276 -27.40 -13.02 6.46
CA ASP A 276 -27.61 -14.41 6.04
C ASP A 276 -26.37 -15.29 6.28
N ASP A 277 -26.53 -16.62 6.15
CA ASP A 277 -25.45 -17.59 6.40
C ASP A 277 -24.20 -17.35 5.54
N LEU A 278 -24.37 -16.84 4.31
CA LEU A 278 -23.26 -16.55 3.41
C LEU A 278 -22.50 -15.30 3.87
N GLU A 279 -23.24 -14.25 4.23
CA GLU A 279 -22.69 -13.01 4.76
C GLU A 279 -21.95 -13.25 6.09
N GLU A 280 -22.52 -14.07 6.99
CA GLU A 280 -21.87 -14.47 8.24
C GLU A 280 -20.56 -15.22 7.93
N ALA A 281 -20.58 -16.15 6.98
CA ALA A 281 -19.40 -16.91 6.59
C ALA A 281 -18.29 -16.02 5.98
N VAL A 282 -18.64 -14.94 5.27
CA VAL A 282 -17.68 -13.93 4.77
C VAL A 282 -17.15 -13.07 5.92
N MET A 283 -18.01 -12.62 6.83
CA MET A 283 -17.62 -11.88 8.03
C MET A 283 -16.58 -12.68 8.83
N LEU A 284 -16.86 -13.95 9.13
CA LEU A 284 -15.97 -14.81 9.90
C LEU A 284 -14.59 -14.95 9.25
N ARG A 285 -14.51 -15.06 7.91
CA ARG A 285 -13.22 -15.08 7.18
C ARG A 285 -12.46 -13.77 7.32
N LEU A 286 -13.14 -12.63 7.23
CA LEU A 286 -12.50 -11.33 7.44
C LEU A 286 -11.96 -11.19 8.88
N LEU A 287 -12.77 -11.55 9.88
CA LEU A 287 -12.35 -11.50 11.28
C LEU A 287 -11.21 -12.49 11.55
N SER A 288 -11.21 -13.67 10.93
CA SER A 288 -10.11 -14.62 10.95
C SER A 288 -8.80 -14.00 10.43
N GLY A 289 -8.85 -13.29 9.30
CA GLY A 289 -7.71 -12.51 8.80
C GLY A 289 -7.24 -11.44 9.78
N LEU A 290 -8.16 -10.61 10.29
CA LEU A 290 -7.84 -9.53 11.24
C LEU A 290 -7.20 -10.04 12.53
N THR A 291 -7.59 -11.23 12.97
CA THR A 291 -7.13 -11.87 14.21
C THR A 291 -6.03 -12.92 14.01
N GLN A 292 -5.67 -13.21 12.77
CA GLN A 292 -4.76 -14.31 12.39
C GLN A 292 -5.11 -15.64 13.07
N THR A 293 -6.40 -15.94 13.18
CA THR A 293 -6.91 -17.11 13.90
C THR A 293 -7.81 -17.90 12.96
N GLY A 294 -7.44 -19.14 12.61
CA GLY A 294 -8.20 -19.98 11.67
C GLY A 294 -9.53 -20.46 12.26
N LEU A 295 -10.55 -20.68 11.43
CA LEU A 295 -11.93 -20.86 11.88
C LEU A 295 -12.14 -22.07 12.80
N ALA A 296 -11.46 -23.19 12.56
CA ALA A 296 -11.56 -24.36 13.46
C ALA A 296 -11.07 -24.08 14.91
N ALA A 297 -10.20 -23.08 15.10
CA ALA A 297 -9.73 -22.66 16.42
C ALA A 297 -10.73 -21.73 17.14
N TRP A 298 -11.77 -21.25 16.45
CA TRP A 298 -12.80 -20.38 17.03
C TRP A 298 -13.77 -21.17 17.92
N ASP A 299 -14.03 -22.43 17.56
CA ASP A 299 -14.96 -23.31 18.29
C ASP A 299 -14.30 -24.05 19.45
N THR A 300 -13.00 -24.33 19.35
CA THR A 300 -12.26 -25.21 20.28
C THR A 300 -11.53 -24.46 21.40
N ALA A 301 -11.45 -23.14 21.32
CA ALA A 301 -10.85 -22.36 22.39
C ALA A 301 -11.78 -22.37 23.61
N ASN A 302 -11.37 -23.08 24.67
CA ASN A 302 -11.94 -23.06 26.03
C ASN A 302 -12.00 -21.65 26.69
N GLY A 303 -11.85 -20.57 25.92
CA GLY A 303 -12.07 -19.19 26.32
C GLY A 303 -13.03 -18.53 25.33
N ARG A 304 -14.18 -18.09 25.85
CA ARG A 304 -15.36 -17.50 25.20
C ARG A 304 -15.10 -16.28 24.28
N GLY A 305 -13.85 -15.93 23.97
CA GLY A 305 -13.45 -14.66 23.35
C GLY A 305 -13.77 -14.52 21.86
N TYR A 306 -13.38 -15.48 21.00
CA TYR A 306 -13.60 -15.33 19.55
C TYR A 306 -15.06 -15.51 19.12
N PRO A 307 -15.81 -16.52 19.62
CA PRO A 307 -17.25 -16.59 19.39
C PRO A 307 -18.00 -15.37 19.96
N ALA A 308 -17.62 -14.87 21.15
CA ALA A 308 -18.21 -13.64 21.66
C ALA A 308 -17.82 -12.42 20.83
N PHE A 309 -16.61 -12.39 20.27
CA PHE A 309 -16.18 -11.33 19.37
C PHE A 309 -16.95 -11.35 18.05
N ALA A 310 -17.22 -12.51 17.48
CA ALA A 310 -18.10 -12.64 16.30
C ALA A 310 -19.48 -12.03 16.58
N LYS A 311 -20.10 -12.42 17.71
CA LYS A 311 -21.39 -11.89 18.15
C LYS A 311 -21.36 -10.38 18.40
N TYR A 312 -20.31 -9.90 19.08
CA TYR A 312 -20.08 -8.48 19.29
C TYR A 312 -19.96 -7.74 17.95
N PHE A 313 -19.24 -8.32 16.99
CA PHE A 313 -19.03 -7.69 15.69
C PHE A 313 -20.31 -7.67 14.84
N ALA A 314 -21.13 -8.73 14.90
CA ALA A 314 -22.48 -8.71 14.33
C ALA A 314 -23.34 -7.59 14.94
N SER A 315 -23.38 -7.47 16.28
CA SER A 315 -24.06 -6.34 16.94
C SER A 315 -23.48 -4.97 16.53
N PHE A 316 -22.18 -4.91 16.25
CA PHE A 316 -21.53 -3.71 15.75
C PHE A 316 -21.92 -3.39 14.29
N LEU A 317 -22.17 -4.39 13.45
CA LEU A 317 -22.73 -4.19 12.11
C LEU A 317 -24.12 -3.56 12.21
N ASP A 318 -25.02 -4.11 13.02
CA ASP A 318 -26.38 -3.57 13.22
C ASP A 318 -26.34 -2.12 13.73
N PHE A 319 -25.47 -1.83 14.70
CA PHE A 319 -25.25 -0.47 15.20
C PHE A 319 -24.75 0.48 14.11
N THR A 320 -23.87 0.01 13.24
CA THR A 320 -23.30 0.80 12.15
C THR A 320 -24.34 1.06 11.05
N GLU A 321 -25.19 0.08 10.74
CA GLU A 321 -26.30 0.21 9.79
C GLU A 321 -27.26 1.33 10.23
N CYS A 322 -27.68 1.33 11.50
CA CYS A 322 -28.51 2.38 12.09
C CYS A 322 -27.91 3.80 11.94
N LEU A 323 -26.59 3.92 11.90
CA LEU A 323 -25.90 5.20 11.70
C LEU A 323 -25.84 5.60 10.21
N VAL A 324 -25.73 4.62 9.32
CA VAL A 324 -25.55 4.80 7.87
C VAL A 324 -26.86 5.06 7.14
N GLU A 325 -27.99 4.55 7.64
CA GLU A 325 -29.33 4.77 7.06
C GLU A 325 -29.88 6.19 7.28
N ARG A 326 -29.17 7.08 8.00
CA ARG A 326 -29.60 8.48 8.18
C ARG A 326 -29.49 9.26 6.86
N PRO A 327 -30.62 9.77 6.30
CA PRO A 327 -30.60 10.53 5.06
C PRO A 327 -29.75 11.80 5.22
N GLY A 328 -28.78 11.99 4.34
CA GLY A 328 -27.88 13.15 4.34
C GLY A 328 -26.50 12.94 4.99
N VAL A 329 -26.25 11.80 5.63
CA VAL A 329 -24.93 11.45 6.22
C VAL A 329 -24.41 10.14 5.60
N GLY A 330 -24.29 10.11 4.27
CA GLY A 330 -23.75 8.96 3.55
C GLY A 330 -22.24 9.09 3.31
N PRO A 331 -21.39 8.12 3.69
CA PRO A 331 -19.95 8.11 3.38
C PRO A 331 -19.62 7.97 1.87
N PHE A 332 -20.62 8.00 0.99
CA PHE A 332 -20.47 7.94 -0.47
C PHE A 332 -19.50 9.01 -1.02
N ARG A 333 -19.40 10.20 -0.40
CA ARG A 333 -18.41 11.21 -0.84
C ARG A 333 -16.96 10.86 -0.50
N ALA A 334 -16.72 9.97 0.48
CA ALA A 334 -15.36 9.53 0.80
C ALA A 334 -14.80 8.55 -0.25
N TRP A 335 -15.67 7.71 -0.83
CA TRP A 335 -15.34 6.66 -1.82
C TRP A 335 -15.46 7.12 -3.28
N ALA A 336 -15.95 8.34 -3.53
CA ALA A 336 -16.09 8.90 -4.89
C ALA A 336 -14.79 9.41 -5.55
N ALA A 337 -13.62 9.29 -4.89
CA ALA A 337 -12.36 9.61 -5.55
C ALA A 337 -11.94 8.43 -6.44
N PRO A 338 -11.61 8.64 -7.74
CA PRO A 338 -11.19 7.55 -8.60
C PRO A 338 -9.98 6.84 -7.99
N LEU A 339 -10.08 5.52 -7.80
CA LEU A 339 -9.04 4.69 -7.18
C LEU A 339 -7.66 4.89 -7.83
N GLY A 340 -7.61 5.05 -9.15
CA GLY A 340 -6.37 5.33 -9.88
C GLY A 340 -5.63 6.57 -9.36
N ARG A 341 -6.36 7.64 -9.03
CA ARG A 341 -5.76 8.86 -8.45
C ARG A 341 -5.22 8.66 -7.03
N LEU A 342 -5.80 7.75 -6.25
CA LEU A 342 -5.32 7.44 -4.89
C LEU A 342 -4.12 6.49 -4.90
N CYS A 343 -4.04 5.61 -5.88
CA CYS A 343 -2.93 4.67 -6.07
C CYS A 343 -1.74 5.31 -6.82
N GLY A 344 -1.86 6.57 -7.23
CA GLY A 344 -0.83 7.27 -7.99
C GLY A 344 -0.64 6.73 -9.39
N GLU A 345 -1.66 6.06 -9.96
CA GLU A 345 -1.61 5.62 -11.34
C GLU A 345 -1.77 6.83 -12.26
N PRO A 346 -0.78 7.10 -13.14
CA PRO A 346 -0.93 8.11 -14.17
C PRO A 346 -2.08 7.71 -15.12
N ARG A 347 -2.61 8.67 -15.88
CA ARG A 347 -3.55 8.31 -16.95
C ARG A 347 -2.84 7.36 -17.91
N GLU A 348 -3.49 6.24 -18.30
CA GLU A 348 -2.87 5.25 -19.19
C GLU A 348 -2.23 5.88 -20.43
N ALA A 349 -2.86 6.91 -20.99
CA ALA A 349 -2.35 7.68 -22.11
C ALA A 349 -0.98 8.36 -21.85
N GLU A 350 -0.75 8.90 -20.64
CA GLU A 350 0.52 9.54 -20.28
C GLU A 350 1.63 8.49 -20.09
N GLU A 351 1.29 7.30 -19.59
CA GLU A 351 2.23 6.20 -19.42
C GLU A 351 2.62 5.56 -20.75
N GLU A 352 1.68 5.43 -21.68
CA GLU A 352 1.88 4.91 -23.02
C GLU A 352 2.69 5.88 -23.87
N GLU A 353 2.44 7.19 -23.74
CA GLU A 353 3.25 8.25 -24.35
C GLU A 353 4.67 8.25 -23.78
N LEU A 354 4.83 8.13 -22.45
CA LEU A 354 6.15 8.09 -21.82
C LEU A 354 6.93 6.81 -22.15
N ARG A 355 6.26 5.65 -22.24
CA ARG A 355 6.89 4.40 -22.70
C ARG A 355 7.24 4.45 -24.17
N ALA A 356 6.41 5.07 -25.00
CA ALA A 356 6.71 5.28 -26.42
C ALA A 356 7.87 6.26 -26.60
N GLU A 357 7.94 7.32 -25.78
CA GLU A 357 9.04 8.29 -25.76
C GLU A 357 10.32 7.65 -25.22
N GLU A 358 10.26 6.88 -24.13
CA GLU A 358 11.39 6.10 -23.62
C GLU A 358 11.86 5.05 -24.62
N ALA A 359 10.95 4.31 -25.27
CA ALA A 359 11.30 3.33 -26.29
C ALA A 359 11.93 3.96 -27.54
N ARG A 360 11.44 5.14 -27.97
CA ARG A 360 12.04 5.92 -29.06
C ARG A 360 13.43 6.41 -28.69
N GLU A 361 13.60 6.92 -27.47
CA GLU A 361 14.89 7.43 -27.02
C GLU A 361 15.91 6.32 -26.73
N ILE A 362 15.45 5.13 -26.32
CA ILE A 362 16.27 3.91 -26.20
C ILE A 362 16.69 3.42 -27.59
N ALA A 363 15.77 3.42 -28.57
CA ALA A 363 16.06 3.06 -29.95
C ALA A 363 17.02 4.06 -30.63
N GLU A 364 16.95 5.35 -30.30
CA GLU A 364 17.88 6.37 -30.81
C GLU A 364 19.27 6.32 -30.18
N LYS A 365 19.41 5.76 -28.97
CA LYS A 365 20.65 5.80 -28.18
C LYS A 365 21.35 4.47 -28.01
N GLU A 366 21.05 3.44 -28.83
CA GLU A 366 21.55 2.06 -28.70
C GLU A 366 22.88 1.94 -27.94
N LEU A 367 22.76 1.67 -26.64
CA LEU A 367 23.81 1.16 -25.78
C LEU A 367 23.26 -0.17 -25.29
N PRO A 368 23.91 -1.30 -25.61
CA PRO A 368 23.36 -2.62 -25.33
C PRO A 368 23.16 -2.77 -23.82
N TYR A 369 21.92 -3.01 -23.42
CA TYR A 369 21.45 -3.21 -22.05
C TYR A 369 22.25 -4.30 -21.27
N GLY A 370 23.03 -5.13 -21.98
CA GLY A 370 23.95 -6.12 -21.42
C GLY A 370 25.22 -5.56 -20.77
N GLU A 371 25.73 -4.39 -21.16
CA GLU A 371 26.99 -3.84 -20.61
C GLU A 371 26.81 -3.18 -19.23
N ALA A 372 25.61 -2.68 -18.92
CA ALA A 372 25.31 -2.11 -17.60
C ALA A 372 25.26 -3.17 -16.49
N MET A 373 25.00 -4.44 -16.85
CA MET A 373 25.02 -5.59 -15.94
C MET A 373 26.44 -6.16 -15.75
N ALA A 374 27.32 -6.04 -16.75
CA ALA A 374 28.71 -6.52 -16.66
C ALA A 374 29.57 -5.67 -15.71
N LEU A 375 29.18 -4.41 -15.47
CA LEU A 375 29.85 -3.52 -14.51
C LEU A 375 29.59 -3.88 -13.03
N ASP A 376 28.68 -4.83 -12.75
CA ASP A 376 28.43 -5.34 -11.39
C ASP A 376 29.46 -6.43 -10.99
N GLY A 377 30.07 -7.13 -11.95
CA GLY A 377 31.10 -8.15 -11.69
C GLY A 377 32.52 -7.60 -11.59
N ASP A 378 32.91 -6.72 -12.51
CA ASP A 378 34.28 -6.18 -12.58
C ASP A 378 34.57 -5.10 -11.52
N ALA A 379 33.55 -4.49 -10.91
CA ALA A 379 33.70 -3.48 -9.88
C ALA A 379 33.96 -4.08 -8.48
N GLU A 380 33.45 -5.29 -8.19
CA GLU A 380 33.78 -6.01 -6.95
C GLU A 380 35.22 -6.53 -6.98
N GLU A 381 35.73 -6.96 -8.14
CA GLU A 381 37.08 -7.53 -8.26
C GLU A 381 38.18 -6.43 -8.23
N ARG A 382 37.89 -5.21 -8.69
CA ARG A 382 38.85 -4.09 -8.67
C ARG A 382 38.90 -3.32 -7.35
N LEU A 383 37.93 -3.49 -6.45
CA LEU A 383 37.94 -2.85 -5.13
C LEU A 383 38.62 -3.70 -4.04
N GLY A 384 38.99 -4.94 -4.34
CA GLY A 384 39.76 -5.82 -3.43
C GLY A 384 41.25 -5.91 -3.73
N ALA A 385 41.76 -5.18 -4.73
CA ALA A 385 43.14 -5.33 -5.24
C ALA A 385 44.04 -4.09 -5.03
N GLU A 386 43.56 -3.04 -4.37
CA GLU A 386 44.39 -1.90 -3.93
C GLU A 386 44.28 -1.74 -2.40
N GLU A 387 44.99 -2.61 -1.68
CA GLU A 387 45.54 -2.34 -0.33
C GLU A 387 46.91 -1.68 -0.45
#